data_AF-A0A6P0X9B4-F1
#
_entry.id   AF-A0A6P0X9B4-F1
#
_cell.length_a   1.000
_cell.length_b   1.000
_cell.length_c   1.000
_cell.angle_alpha   90.00
_cell.angle_beta   90.00
_cell.angle_gamma   90.00
#
_symmetry.space_group_name_H-M   'P 1'
#
loop_
_entity.id
_entity.type
_entity.pdbx_description
1 polymer ?
#
loop_
_entity_poly.entity_id
_entity_poly.type
_entity_poly.pdbx_seq_one_letter_code
_entity_poly.pdbx_strand_id
1 'polypeptide(L)'
;KSPSRVETMAMLMGLCLLVYSLGQRELRRRLREANTGLKNQLGKLTDCPTLRWIFQCFQGIHLVVIQGVKQLVNLTAERRFTLGFFPYSCQEYYRLSG
;
A
#
# COMPACT_ATOMS: atom_id res chain seq x y z
N LYS A 1 23.57 -7.01 -25.78
CA LYS A 1 22.34 -6.74 -24.99
C LYS A 1 21.21 -7.50 -25.70
N SER A 2 20.68 -8.60 -25.16
CA SER A 2 19.74 -9.44 -25.94
C SER A 2 18.38 -8.76 -26.08
N PRO A 3 17.79 -8.68 -27.29
CA PRO A 3 16.51 -8.01 -27.53
C PRO A 3 15.37 -8.62 -26.71
N SER A 4 15.37 -9.95 -26.50
CA SER A 4 14.36 -10.62 -25.66
C SER A 4 14.32 -10.12 -24.21
N ARG A 5 15.48 -9.73 -23.63
CA ARG A 5 15.51 -9.16 -22.27
C ARG A 5 14.84 -7.80 -22.21
N VAL A 6 14.95 -7.00 -23.27
CA VAL A 6 14.33 -5.67 -23.33
C VAL A 6 12.82 -5.81 -23.45
N GLU A 7 12.34 -6.71 -24.30
CA GLU A 7 10.90 -7.00 -24.46
C GLU A 7 10.27 -7.51 -23.16
N THR A 8 10.91 -8.49 -22.49
CA THR A 8 10.44 -8.99 -21.19
C THR A 8 10.41 -7.89 -20.13
N MET A 9 11.44 -7.04 -20.07
CA MET A 9 11.45 -5.92 -19.13
C MET A 9 10.36 -4.89 -19.43
N ALA A 10 10.13 -4.56 -20.71
CA ALA A 10 9.06 -3.64 -21.11
C ALA A 10 7.68 -4.17 -20.71
N MET A 11 7.42 -5.46 -20.93
CA MET A 11 6.18 -6.11 -20.51
C MET A 11 6.00 -6.05 -18.98
N LEU A 12 7.04 -6.42 -18.22
CA LEU A 12 7.00 -6.39 -16.75
C LEU A 12 6.79 -4.98 -16.22
N MET A 13 7.49 -3.98 -16.78
CA MET A 13 7.31 -2.58 -16.40
C MET A 13 5.89 -2.11 -16.69
N GLY A 14 5.33 -2.45 -17.85
CA GLY A 14 3.95 -2.14 -18.22
C GLY A 14 2.93 -2.76 -17.25
N LEU A 15 3.10 -4.04 -16.92
CA LEU A 15 2.24 -4.73 -15.96
C LEU A 15 2.32 -4.10 -14.56
N CYS A 16 3.52 -3.80 -14.08
CA CYS A 16 3.71 -3.10 -12.82
C CYS A 16 3.00 -1.74 -12.82
N LEU A 17 3.17 -0.93 -13.87
CA LEU A 17 2.50 0.37 -13.98
C LEU A 17 0.98 0.24 -13.99
N LEU A 18 0.43 -0.79 -14.65
CA LEU A 18 -0.99 -1.08 -14.65
C LEU A 18 -1.50 -1.38 -13.23
N VAL A 19 -0.84 -2.29 -12.51
CA VAL A 19 -1.21 -2.65 -11.12
C VAL A 19 -1.16 -1.42 -10.21
N TYR A 20 -0.10 -0.61 -10.31
CA TYR A 20 0.01 0.63 -9.55
C TYR A 20 -1.12 1.61 -9.87
N SER A 21 -1.42 1.80 -11.16
CA SER A 21 -2.46 2.72 -11.62
C SER A 21 -3.85 2.32 -11.11
N LEU A 22 -4.16 1.02 -11.15
CA LEU A 22 -5.42 0.48 -10.63
C LEU A 22 -5.52 0.68 -9.11
N GLY A 23 -4.47 0.35 -8.36
CA GLY A 23 -4.43 0.55 -6.91
C GLY A 23 -4.58 2.02 -6.51
N GLN A 24 -3.89 2.93 -7.22
CA GLN A 24 -4.05 4.37 -7.02
C GLN A 24 -5.47 4.84 -7.31
N ARG A 25 -6.08 4.37 -8.40
CA ARG A 25 -7.44 4.75 -8.78
C ARG A 25 -8.45 4.32 -7.73
N GLU A 26 -8.36 3.09 -7.25
CA GLU A 26 -9.26 2.57 -6.21
C GLU A 26 -9.07 3.32 -4.89
N LEU A 27 -7.84 3.49 -4.41
CA LEU A 27 -7.56 4.21 -3.18
C LEU A 27 -8.11 5.65 -3.22
N ARG A 28 -7.84 6.38 -4.31
CA ARG A 28 -8.34 7.76 -4.48
C ARG A 28 -9.86 7.81 -4.56
N ARG A 29 -10.51 6.79 -5.15
CA ARG A 29 -11.98 6.68 -5.16
C ARG A 29 -12.52 6.57 -3.74
N ARG A 30 -11.96 5.67 -2.92
CA ARG A 30 -12.36 5.49 -1.52
C ARG A 30 -12.13 6.74 -0.66
N LEU A 31 -11.01 7.43 -0.86
CA LEU A 31 -10.72 8.68 -0.16
C LEU A 31 -11.74 9.78 -0.49
N ARG A 32 -12.11 9.92 -1.77
CA ARG A 32 -13.17 10.87 -2.19
C ARG A 32 -14.54 10.50 -1.64
N GLU A 33 -14.90 9.22 -1.64
CA GLU A 33 -16.16 8.73 -1.05
C GLU A 33 -16.25 9.04 0.45
N ALA A 34 -15.13 8.92 1.16
CA ALA A 34 -15.03 9.25 2.58
C ALA A 34 -14.78 10.75 2.85
N ASN A 35 -14.75 11.59 1.81
CA ASN A 35 -14.45 13.03 1.87
C ASN A 35 -13.25 13.37 2.76
N THR A 36 -12.17 12.60 2.59
CA THR A 36 -10.96 12.70 3.43
C THR A 36 -9.71 12.50 2.58
N GLY A 37 -8.54 12.62 3.20
CA GLY A 37 -7.26 12.44 2.54
C GLY A 37 -6.24 11.75 3.43
N LEU A 38 -5.07 11.52 2.86
CA LEU A 38 -3.91 11.01 3.57
C LEU A 38 -2.83 12.08 3.63
N LYS A 39 -2.02 12.05 4.68
CA LYS A 39 -0.87 12.96 4.78
C LYS A 39 0.14 12.64 3.68
N ASN A 40 0.57 13.64 2.93
CA ASN A 40 1.67 13.53 1.99
C ASN A 40 3.03 13.59 2.72
N GLN A 41 4.14 13.56 1.96
CA GLN A 41 5.50 13.66 2.50
C GLN A 41 5.77 14.91 3.33
N LEU A 42 5.02 16.00 3.07
CA LEU A 42 5.12 17.27 3.78
C LEU A 42 4.10 17.37 4.93
N GLY A 43 3.39 16.28 5.25
CA GLY A 43 2.37 16.23 6.29
C GLY A 43 1.02 16.85 5.93
N LYS A 44 0.85 17.39 4.71
CA LYS A 44 -0.40 17.98 4.24
C LYS A 44 -1.40 16.91 3.80
N LEU A 45 -2.67 17.11 4.10
CA LEU A 45 -3.74 16.21 3.67
C LEU A 45 -3.92 16.28 2.14
N THR A 46 -3.99 15.12 1.48
CA THR A 46 -4.28 15.00 0.05
C THR A 46 -5.19 13.82 -0.23
N ASP A 47 -6.16 14.03 -1.12
CA ASP A 47 -7.07 13.02 -1.67
C ASP A 47 -6.46 12.30 -2.90
N CYS A 48 -5.29 12.74 -3.37
CA CYS A 48 -4.61 12.24 -4.56
C CYS A 48 -3.24 11.56 -4.28
N PRO A 49 -3.10 10.69 -3.25
CA PRO A 49 -1.82 10.07 -2.94
C PRO A 49 -1.31 9.17 -4.07
N THR A 50 0.00 8.94 -4.09
CA THR A 50 0.61 7.91 -4.95
C THR A 50 0.74 6.61 -4.20
N LEU A 51 0.55 5.47 -4.87
CA LEU A 51 0.66 4.16 -4.21
C LEU A 51 2.09 3.89 -3.73
N ARG A 52 3.09 4.43 -4.44
CA ARG A 52 4.49 4.48 -3.98
C ARG A 52 4.61 5.12 -2.59
N TRP A 53 4.02 6.31 -2.40
CA TRP A 53 4.05 6.98 -1.10
C TRP A 53 3.36 6.15 -0.03
N ILE A 54 2.20 5.57 -0.34
CA ILE A 54 1.50 4.70 0.60
C ILE A 54 2.37 3.52 1.01
N PHE A 55 3.01 2.83 0.07
CA PHE A 55 3.91 1.73 0.42
C PHE A 55 5.09 2.17 1.29
N GLN A 56 5.60 3.39 1.11
CA GLN A 56 6.60 3.96 2.03
C GLN A 56 6.03 4.15 3.44
N CYS A 57 4.78 4.61 3.59
CA CYS A 57 4.13 4.72 4.90
C CYS A 57 4.02 3.37 5.63
N PHE A 58 3.87 2.27 4.88
CA PHE A 58 3.81 0.90 5.42
C PHE A 58 5.20 0.25 5.63
N GLN A 59 6.30 0.90 5.25
CA GLN A 59 7.64 0.37 5.51
C GLN A 59 7.91 0.28 7.02
N GLY A 60 8.56 -0.82 7.42
CA GLY A 60 8.91 -1.06 8.83
C GLY A 60 7.77 -1.65 9.67
N ILE A 61 6.67 -2.11 9.06
CA ILE A 61 5.74 -3.03 9.73
C ILE A 61 6.36 -4.42 9.69
N HIS A 62 6.50 -5.05 10.85
CA HIS A 62 7.16 -6.35 10.99
C HIS A 62 6.26 -7.34 11.71
N LEU A 63 6.21 -8.57 11.21
CA LEU A 63 5.62 -9.70 11.91
C LEU A 63 6.70 -10.37 12.76
N VAL A 64 6.54 -10.37 14.07
CA VAL A 64 7.49 -10.95 15.04
C VAL A 64 6.77 -12.05 15.82
N VAL A 65 7.50 -13.11 16.17
CA VAL A 65 6.98 -14.18 17.04
C VAL A 65 7.63 -14.01 18.42
N ILE A 66 6.82 -13.68 19.42
CA ILE A 66 7.26 -13.54 20.82
C ILE A 66 6.53 -14.60 21.61
N GLN A 67 7.27 -15.51 22.27
CA GLN A 67 6.70 -16.59 23.08
C GLN A 67 5.68 -17.45 22.31
N GLY A 68 5.92 -17.72 21.02
CA GLY A 68 5.03 -18.50 20.16
C GLY A 68 3.83 -17.73 19.61
N VAL A 69 3.60 -16.49 20.04
CA VAL A 69 2.51 -15.64 19.55
C VAL A 69 3.02 -14.72 18.45
N LYS A 70 2.36 -14.75 17.29
CA LYS A 70 2.60 -13.82 16.18
C LYS A 70 2.06 -12.44 16.55
N GLN A 71 2.90 -11.41 16.41
CA GLN A 71 2.56 -10.02 16.70
C GLN A 71 3.00 -9.12 15.55
N LEU A 72 2.14 -8.19 15.14
CA LEU A 72 2.48 -7.14 14.18
C LEU A 72 3.00 -5.92 14.94
N VAL A 73 4.28 -5.63 14.76
CA VAL A 73 4.96 -4.50 15.37
C VAL A 73 4.87 -3.29 14.43
N ASN A 74 4.84 -2.09 15.01
CA ASN A 74 4.85 -0.81 14.29
C ASN A 74 3.58 -0.52 13.45
N LEU A 75 2.45 -1.19 13.74
CA LEU A 75 1.16 -0.85 13.12
C LEU A 75 0.47 0.30 13.88
N THR A 76 0.93 1.53 13.63
CA THR A 76 0.44 2.77 14.26
C THR A 76 -0.99 3.12 13.84
N ALA A 77 -1.63 4.05 14.57
CA ALA A 77 -2.98 4.53 14.25
C ALA A 77 -3.09 5.12 12.83
N GLU A 78 -2.09 5.87 12.38
CA GLU A 78 -2.05 6.42 11.01
C GLU A 78 -1.99 5.33 9.94
N ARG A 79 -1.24 4.25 10.19
CA ARG A 79 -1.16 3.10 9.29
C ARG A 79 -2.47 2.32 9.25
N ARG A 80 -3.12 2.14 10.40
CA ARG A 80 -4.47 1.53 10.47
C ARG A 80 -5.52 2.39 9.76
N PHE A 81 -5.47 3.70 9.93
CA PHE A 81 -6.34 4.63 9.22
C PHE A 81 -6.16 4.50 7.71
N THR A 82 -4.90 4.50 7.25
CA THR A 82 -4.59 4.31 5.83
C THR A 82 -5.06 2.95 5.31
N LEU A 83 -4.89 1.89 6.12
CA LEU A 83 -5.32 0.53 5.79
C LEU A 83 -6.84 0.43 5.59
N GLY A 84 -7.63 1.24 6.31
CA GLY A 84 -9.08 1.27 6.19
C GLY A 84 -9.61 1.63 4.79
N PHE A 85 -8.80 2.29 3.95
CA PHE A 85 -9.16 2.63 2.58
C PHE A 85 -8.80 1.54 1.56
N PHE A 86 -8.06 0.51 1.96
CA PHE A 86 -7.77 -0.63 1.10
C PHE A 86 -8.93 -1.64 1.11
N PRO A 87 -9.08 -2.46 0.04
CA PRO A 87 -10.03 -3.56 0.03
C PRO A 87 -9.83 -4.51 1.22
N TYR A 88 -10.90 -5.14 1.71
CA TYR A 88 -10.85 -6.04 2.87
C TYR A 88 -9.77 -7.12 2.74
N SER A 89 -9.62 -7.71 1.55
CA SER A 89 -8.57 -8.70 1.27
C SER A 89 -7.15 -8.20 1.54
N CYS A 90 -6.87 -6.92 1.33
CA CYS A 90 -5.58 -6.32 1.67
C CYS A 90 -5.43 -6.11 3.18
N GLN A 91 -6.51 -5.79 3.87
CA GLN A 91 -6.51 -5.56 5.31
C GLN A 91 -6.19 -6.84 6.08
N GLU A 92 -6.65 -8.00 5.59
CA GLU A 92 -6.42 -9.30 6.23
C GLU A 92 -4.93 -9.65 6.34
N TYR A 93 -4.08 -9.22 5.40
CA TYR A 93 -2.62 -9.41 5.52
C TYR A 93 -2.01 -8.70 6.73
N TYR A 94 -2.67 -7.64 7.22
CA TYR A 94 -2.25 -6.83 8.36
C TYR A 94 -3.14 -7.03 9.59
N ARG A 95 -4.15 -7.90 9.50
CA ARG A 95 -4.77 -8.49 10.68
C ARG A 95 -3.95 -9.72 11.05
N LEU A 96 -3.64 -9.88 12.32
CA LEU A 96 -3.09 -11.12 12.83
C LEU A 96 -4.16 -12.21 12.61
N SER A 97 -4.06 -12.96 11.51
CA SER A 97 -4.68 -14.29 11.40
C SER A 97 -3.86 -15.23 12.29
N GLY A 98 -4.14 -15.14 13.59
CA GLY A 98 -3.84 -16.20 14.57
C GLY A 98 -5.06 -17.10 14.66
#